data_AF-A0A9X1ZYU4-F1
#
_entry.id   AF-A0A9X1ZYU4-F1
#
_cell.length_a   1.000
_cell.length_b   1.000
_cell.length_c   1.000
_cell.angle_alpha   90.00
_cell.angle_beta   90.00
_cell.angle_gamma   90.00
#
_symmetry.space_group_name_H-M   'P 1'
#
loop_
_entity.id
_entity.type
_entity.pdbx_description
1 polymer ?
#
loop_
_entity_poly.entity_id
_entity_poly.type
_entity_poly.pdbx_seq_one_letter_code
_entity_poly.pdbx_strand_id
1 'polypeptide(L)'
;MQFLDKSINDNVQNLMVDVFESISASEKNEILVQELMETQSIFEQVFNITKQTGFYEAEDHLDLVKAIDIETKNDTVEDELMEAWTMMVANINAATTQEEFNARFALFTPVILKKMNAFKISNPE
;
A
#
# COMPACT_ATOMS: atom_id res chain seq x y z
N MET A 1 -1.10 -15.65 8.73
CA MET A 1 -1.07 -14.19 8.58
C MET A 1 -1.46 -13.57 9.90
N GLN A 2 -0.63 -12.68 10.44
CA GLN A 2 -0.94 -11.94 11.66
C GLN A 2 -1.81 -10.74 11.30
N PHE A 3 -2.86 -10.48 12.07
CA PHE A 3 -3.73 -9.33 11.88
C PHE A 3 -3.19 -8.09 12.60
N LEU A 4 -3.74 -6.93 12.25
CA LEU A 4 -3.45 -5.69 12.94
C LEU A 4 -3.89 -5.73 14.40
N ASP A 5 -3.17 -5.00 15.26
CA ASP A 5 -3.64 -4.75 16.62
C ASP A 5 -5.02 -4.07 16.58
N LYS A 6 -5.93 -4.51 17.46
CA LYS A 6 -7.30 -3.97 17.53
C LYS A 6 -7.32 -2.46 17.74
N SER A 7 -6.32 -1.90 18.43
CA SER A 7 -6.20 -0.46 18.68
C SER A 7 -5.94 0.37 17.42
N ILE A 8 -5.43 -0.23 16.34
CA ILE A 8 -5.13 0.48 15.09
C ILE A 8 -6.00 0.03 13.91
N ASN A 9 -6.76 -1.06 14.05
CA ASN A 9 -7.47 -1.69 12.95
C ASN A 9 -8.46 -0.72 12.26
N ASP A 10 -9.32 -0.06 13.03
CA ASP A 10 -10.28 0.92 12.51
C ASP A 10 -9.58 2.14 11.87
N ASN A 11 -8.43 2.56 12.43
CA ASN A 11 -7.66 3.67 11.88
C ASN A 11 -7.05 3.32 10.52
N VAL A 12 -6.48 2.12 10.37
CA VAL A 12 -5.97 1.63 9.09
C VAL A 12 -7.11 1.51 8.08
N GLN A 13 -8.28 1.01 8.50
CA GLN A 13 -9.44 0.91 7.63
C GLN A 13 -9.89 2.28 7.10
N ASN A 14 -10.00 3.28 7.97
CA ASN A 14 -10.41 4.62 7.56
C ASN A 14 -9.42 5.25 6.58
N LEU A 15 -8.11 5.15 6.86
CA LEU A 15 -7.07 5.66 5.96
C LEU A 15 -7.10 4.93 4.60
N MET A 16 -7.34 3.63 4.61
CA MET A 16 -7.50 2.86 3.38
C MET A 16 -8.72 3.29 2.57
N VAL A 17 -9.85 3.56 3.22
CA VAL A 17 -11.03 4.15 2.57
C VAL A 17 -10.67 5.50 1.95
N ASP A 18 -9.95 6.37 2.66
CA ASP A 18 -9.50 7.66 2.15
C ASP A 18 -8.63 7.50 0.88
N VAL A 19 -7.76 6.48 0.81
CA VAL A 19 -6.98 6.16 -0.41
C VAL A 19 -7.90 5.83 -1.58
N PHE A 20 -8.86 4.92 -1.39
CA PHE A 20 -9.77 4.53 -2.47
C PHE A 20 -10.72 5.66 -2.88
N GLU A 21 -11.20 6.45 -1.94
CA GLU A 21 -12.02 7.63 -2.23
C GLU A 21 -11.24 8.68 -3.02
N SER A 22 -10.00 8.98 -2.61
CA SER A 22 -9.12 9.93 -3.32
C SER A 22 -8.85 9.50 -4.77
N ILE A 23 -8.64 8.20 -4.99
CA ILE A 23 -8.38 7.66 -6.33
C ILE A 23 -9.67 7.60 -7.17
N SER A 24 -10.78 7.16 -6.58
CA SER A 24 -12.08 7.04 -7.26
C SER A 24 -12.77 8.37 -7.58
N ALA A 25 -12.33 9.47 -6.95
CA ALA A 25 -12.79 10.81 -7.29
C ALA A 25 -12.34 11.26 -8.70
N SER A 26 -11.39 10.54 -9.32
CA SER A 26 -11.03 10.77 -10.71
C SER A 26 -12.12 10.27 -11.66
N GLU A 27 -12.55 11.13 -12.61
CA GLU A 27 -13.50 10.76 -13.67
C GLU A 27 -12.90 9.84 -14.76
N LYS A 28 -11.67 9.35 -14.57
CA LYS A 28 -10.95 8.52 -15.56
C LYS A 28 -11.24 7.03 -15.37
N ASN A 29 -11.26 6.30 -16.49
CA ASN A 29 -11.44 4.85 -16.52
C ASN A 29 -10.19 4.08 -16.03
N GLU A 30 -9.03 4.73 -15.99
CA GLU A 30 -7.76 4.18 -15.55
C GLU A 30 -7.11 5.15 -14.57
N ILE A 31 -6.57 4.61 -13.48
CA ILE A 31 -5.84 5.38 -12.47
C ILE A 31 -4.54 5.87 -13.10
N LEU A 32 -4.26 7.17 -12.98
CA LEU A 32 -2.97 7.72 -13.32
C LEU A 32 -2.01 7.62 -12.13
N VAL A 33 -0.71 7.49 -12.41
CA VAL A 33 0.32 7.46 -11.37
C VAL A 33 0.26 8.70 -10.46
N GLN A 34 -0.10 9.87 -11.01
CA GLN A 34 -0.24 11.10 -10.23
C GLN A 34 -1.36 11.02 -9.19
N GLU A 35 -2.47 10.37 -9.52
CA GLU A 35 -3.61 10.19 -8.59
C GLU A 35 -3.21 9.26 -7.44
N LEU A 36 -2.38 8.26 -7.72
CA LEU A 36 -1.79 7.44 -6.66
C LEU A 36 -0.80 8.25 -5.82
N MET A 37 0.05 9.08 -6.43
CA MET A 37 1.01 9.94 -5.71
C MET A 37 0.35 10.93 -4.76
N GLU A 38 -0.86 11.42 -5.06
CA GLU A 38 -1.64 12.29 -4.16
C GLU A 38 -1.96 11.61 -2.82
N THR A 39 -2.05 10.28 -2.80
CA THR A 39 -2.33 9.49 -1.59
C THR A 39 -1.10 9.16 -0.75
N GLN A 40 0.12 9.59 -1.15
CA GLN A 40 1.36 9.24 -0.46
C GLN A 40 1.32 9.54 1.04
N SER A 41 0.78 10.71 1.42
CA SER A 41 0.68 11.12 2.82
C SER A 41 -0.21 10.21 3.67
N ILE A 42 -1.18 9.52 3.06
CA ILE A 42 -2.07 8.56 3.71
C ILE A 42 -1.32 7.25 3.96
N PHE A 43 -0.58 6.75 2.96
CA PHE A 43 0.28 5.58 3.13
C PHE A 43 1.36 5.80 4.20
N GLU A 44 1.93 7.01 4.29
CA GLU A 44 2.89 7.35 5.34
C GLU A 44 2.26 7.26 6.74
N GLN A 45 1.01 7.71 6.89
CA GLN A 45 0.26 7.58 8.14
C GLN A 45 0.02 6.10 8.50
N VAL A 46 -0.45 5.29 7.54
CA VAL A 46 -0.67 3.85 7.71
C VAL A 46 0.61 3.14 8.14
N PHE A 47 1.73 3.45 7.48
CA PHE A 47 3.03 2.89 7.83
C PHE A 47 3.43 3.23 9.26
N ASN A 48 3.28 4.50 9.66
CA ASN A 48 3.68 4.97 10.98
C ASN A 48 2.87 4.33 12.11
N ILE A 49 1.53 4.26 11.97
CA ILE A 49 0.69 3.62 12.99
C ILE A 49 0.92 2.11 13.05
N THR A 50 1.12 1.47 11.90
CA THR A 50 1.34 0.02 11.83
C THR A 50 2.69 -0.36 12.42
N LYS A 51 3.75 0.40 12.07
CA LYS A 51 5.11 0.18 12.56
C LYS A 51 5.21 0.24 14.08
N GLN A 52 4.48 1.14 14.72
CA GLN A 52 4.50 1.30 16.19
C GLN A 52 3.99 0.06 16.95
N THR A 53 3.26 -0.83 16.27
CA THR A 53 2.75 -2.07 16.86
C THR A 53 3.69 -3.27 16.72
N GLY A 54 4.81 -3.11 16.00
CA GLY A 54 5.71 -4.23 15.67
C GLY A 54 5.18 -5.16 14.57
N PHE A 55 4.08 -4.80 13.89
CA PHE A 55 3.45 -5.63 12.85
C PHE A 55 4.42 -6.07 11.73
N TYR A 56 5.34 -5.19 11.33
CA TYR A 56 6.35 -5.49 10.30
C TYR A 56 7.54 -6.30 10.81
N GLU A 57 7.66 -6.52 12.13
CA GLU A 57 8.78 -7.27 12.72
C GLU A 57 8.52 -8.78 12.74
N ALA A 58 7.31 -9.22 12.41
CA ALA A 58 7.00 -10.62 12.19
C ALA A 58 7.80 -11.15 10.98
N GLU A 59 8.55 -12.24 11.16
CA GLU A 59 9.41 -12.82 10.12
C GLU A 59 8.64 -13.07 8.82
N ASP A 60 7.45 -13.66 8.91
CA ASP A 60 6.57 -13.91 7.76
C ASP A 60 6.23 -12.61 7.00
N HIS A 61 6.06 -11.48 7.68
CA HIS A 61 5.73 -10.21 7.04
C HIS A 61 6.94 -9.58 6.35
N LEU A 62 8.14 -9.69 6.94
CA LEU A 62 9.38 -9.22 6.30
C LEU A 62 9.63 -9.95 4.99
N ASP A 63 9.44 -11.26 4.95
CA ASP A 63 9.68 -12.05 3.74
C ASP A 63 8.60 -11.81 2.69
N LEU A 64 7.33 -11.61 3.09
CA LEU A 64 6.27 -11.19 2.18
C LEU A 64 6.54 -9.81 1.57
N VAL A 65 6.93 -8.82 2.37
CA VAL A 65 7.27 -7.47 1.87
C VAL A 65 8.42 -7.54 0.85
N LYS A 66 9.47 -8.33 1.12
CA LYS A 66 10.57 -8.54 0.17
C LYS A 66 10.10 -9.24 -1.11
N ALA A 67 9.24 -10.25 -1.00
CA ALA A 67 8.73 -10.98 -2.16
C ALA A 67 7.92 -10.04 -3.07
N ILE A 68 7.00 -9.26 -2.50
CA ILE A 68 6.20 -8.26 -3.23
C ILE A 68 7.12 -7.24 -3.92
N ASP A 69 8.15 -6.74 -3.25
CA ASP A 69 9.11 -5.78 -3.85
C ASP A 69 9.93 -6.39 -5.01
N ILE A 70 10.18 -7.70 -5.00
CA ILE A 70 10.85 -8.40 -6.10
C ILE A 70 9.90 -8.59 -7.28
N GLU A 71 8.66 -8.98 -7.02
CA GLU A 71 7.64 -9.24 -8.06
C GLU A 71 7.21 -7.96 -8.78
N THR A 72 7.35 -6.80 -8.14
CA THR A 72 6.99 -5.48 -8.67
C THR A 72 8.17 -4.76 -9.33
N LYS A 73 9.17 -5.51 -9.82
CA LYS A 73 10.28 -4.94 -10.62
C LYS A 73 9.89 -4.90 -12.09
N ASN A 74 10.07 -3.75 -12.71
CA ASN A 74 9.64 -3.49 -14.08
C ASN A 74 10.61 -2.53 -14.79
N ASP A 75 10.38 -2.29 -16.08
CA ASP A 75 11.28 -1.49 -16.92
C ASP A 75 11.32 -0.01 -16.50
N THR A 76 10.21 0.52 -15.98
CA THR A 76 10.13 1.91 -15.49
C THR A 76 9.62 1.98 -14.05
N VAL A 77 10.05 3.02 -13.32
CA VAL A 77 9.58 3.28 -11.94
C VAL A 77 8.08 3.57 -11.86
N GLU A 78 7.49 4.06 -12.94
CA GLU A 78 6.03 4.25 -13.07
C GLU A 78 5.32 2.90 -13.14
N ASP A 79 5.79 2.00 -14.01
CA ASP A 79 5.26 0.65 -14.13
C ASP A 79 5.44 -0.15 -12.82
N GLU A 80 6.57 0.01 -12.12
CA GLU A 80 6.78 -0.62 -10.82
C GLU A 80 5.75 -0.17 -9.77
N LEU A 81 5.42 1.13 -9.75
CA LEU A 81 4.44 1.68 -8.81
C LEU A 81 3.02 1.22 -9.16
N MET A 82 2.64 1.25 -10.44
CA MET A 82 1.32 0.80 -10.89
C MET A 82 1.13 -0.71 -10.73
N GLU A 83 2.18 -1.50 -10.95
CA GLU A 83 2.16 -2.95 -10.69
C GLU A 83 2.00 -3.23 -9.20
N ALA A 84 2.76 -2.54 -8.33
CA ALA A 84 2.63 -2.70 -6.89
C ALA A 84 1.23 -2.34 -6.38
N TRP A 85 0.62 -1.28 -6.92
CA TRP A 85 -0.77 -0.92 -6.64
C TRP A 85 -1.75 -2.00 -7.09
N THR A 86 -1.64 -2.46 -8.33
CA THR A 86 -2.53 -3.48 -8.90
C THR A 86 -2.45 -4.78 -8.11
N MET A 87 -1.24 -5.20 -7.74
CA MET A 87 -1.01 -6.38 -6.92
C MET A 87 -1.62 -6.22 -5.52
N MET A 88 -1.49 -5.05 -4.89
CA MET A 88 -2.12 -4.77 -3.61
C MET A 88 -3.64 -4.90 -3.71
N VAL A 89 -4.26 -4.25 -4.70
CA VAL A 89 -5.72 -4.29 -4.91
C VAL A 89 -6.20 -5.72 -5.15
N ALA A 90 -5.51 -6.49 -5.98
CA ALA A 90 -5.83 -7.90 -6.19
C ALA A 90 -5.71 -8.72 -4.90
N ASN A 91 -4.68 -8.46 -4.09
CA ASN A 91 -4.43 -9.19 -2.86
C ASN A 91 -5.45 -8.87 -1.77
N ILE A 92 -5.78 -7.60 -1.53
CA ILE A 92 -6.79 -7.22 -0.53
C ILE A 92 -8.18 -7.71 -0.94
N ASN A 93 -8.53 -7.71 -2.23
CA ASN A 93 -9.82 -8.21 -2.71
C ASN A 93 -9.97 -9.73 -2.59
N ALA A 94 -8.87 -10.46 -2.39
CA ALA A 94 -8.90 -11.88 -2.06
C ALA A 94 -9.09 -12.16 -0.56
N ALA A 95 -9.15 -11.12 0.29
CA ALA A 95 -9.44 -11.27 1.71
C ALA A 95 -10.87 -11.77 1.93
N THR A 96 -11.05 -12.58 2.98
CA THR A 96 -12.33 -13.15 3.38
C THR A 96 -12.95 -12.46 4.59
N THR A 97 -12.17 -11.66 5.32
CA THR A 97 -12.64 -10.84 6.45
C THR A 97 -12.08 -9.42 6.37
N GLN A 98 -12.70 -8.49 7.11
CA GLN A 98 -12.25 -7.10 7.18
C GLN A 98 -10.87 -6.99 7.82
N GLU A 99 -10.58 -7.78 8.85
CA GLU A 99 -9.26 -7.80 9.52
C GLU A 99 -8.17 -8.29 8.57
N GLU A 100 -8.48 -9.28 7.73
CA GLU A 100 -7.59 -9.75 6.70
C GLU A 100 -7.37 -8.69 5.63
N PHE A 101 -8.43 -8.00 5.19
CA PHE A 101 -8.37 -6.91 4.23
C PHE A 101 -7.44 -5.79 4.73
N ASN A 102 -7.66 -5.33 5.97
CA ASN A 102 -6.89 -4.24 6.58
C ASN A 102 -5.41 -4.65 6.81
N ALA A 103 -5.16 -5.89 7.23
CA ALA A 103 -3.81 -6.39 7.43
C ALA A 103 -3.05 -6.55 6.10
N ARG A 104 -3.71 -6.98 5.02
CA ARG A 104 -3.11 -7.05 3.68
C ARG A 104 -2.77 -5.66 3.16
N PHE A 105 -3.65 -4.68 3.33
CA PHE A 105 -3.37 -3.29 2.96
C PHE A 105 -2.15 -2.73 3.70
N ALA A 106 -2.09 -2.94 5.03
CA ALA A 106 -0.95 -2.53 5.83
C ALA A 106 0.36 -3.23 5.44
N LEU A 107 0.30 -4.50 5.04
CA LEU A 107 1.44 -5.29 4.58
C LEU A 107 2.06 -4.74 3.28
N PHE A 108 1.23 -4.29 2.34
CA PHE A 108 1.69 -3.71 1.06
C PHE A 108 2.20 -2.28 1.19
N THR A 109 1.72 -1.53 2.18
CA THR A 109 2.07 -0.11 2.43
C THR A 109 3.57 0.20 2.30
N PRO A 110 4.52 -0.52 2.93
CA PRO A 110 5.95 -0.22 2.78
C PRO A 110 6.47 -0.37 1.35
N VAL A 111 5.92 -1.30 0.55
CA VAL A 111 6.31 -1.47 -0.85
C VAL A 111 5.80 -0.30 -1.68
N ILE A 112 4.52 0.08 -1.53
CA ILE A 112 3.94 1.24 -2.21
C ILE A 112 4.76 2.51 -1.92
N LEU A 113 5.06 2.78 -0.65
CA LEU A 113 5.87 3.94 -0.27
C LEU A 113 7.27 3.91 -0.88
N LYS A 114 7.91 2.74 -0.95
CA LYS A 114 9.22 2.59 -1.59
C LYS A 114 9.13 2.98 -3.08
N LYS A 115 8.11 2.52 -3.79
CA LYS A 115 7.91 2.82 -5.22
C LYS A 115 7.53 4.29 -5.46
N MET A 116 6.66 4.87 -4.64
CA MET A 116 6.33 6.32 -4.69
C MET A 116 7.59 7.19 -4.52
N ASN A 117 8.44 6.86 -3.56
CA ASN A 117 9.70 7.59 -3.36
C ASN A 117 10.66 7.43 -4.54
N ALA A 118 10.77 6.23 -5.14
CA ALA A 118 11.57 6.01 -6.33
C ALA A 118 11.06 6.81 -7.55
N PHE A 119 9.73 6.85 -7.74
CA PHE A 119 9.09 7.66 -8.78
C PHE A 119 9.39 9.14 -8.59
N LYS A 120 9.25 9.68 -7.37
CA LYS A 120 9.54 11.08 -7.04
C LYS A 120 11.00 11.46 -7.28
N ILE A 121 11.95 10.57 -6.97
CA ILE A 121 13.39 10.80 -7.21
C ILE A 121 13.69 10.81 -8.72
N SER A 122 13.03 9.96 -9.50
CA SER A 122 13.24 9.85 -10.94
C SER A 122 12.54 10.94 -11.75
N ASN A 123 11.55 11.61 -11.15
CA ASN A 123 10.77 12.70 -11.74
C ASN A 123 10.75 13.91 -10.81
N PRO A 124 11.90 14.58 -10.59
CA PRO A 124 11.95 15.81 -9.81
C PRO A 124 11.22 16.92 -10.58
N GLU A 125 10.32 17.64 -9.91
CA GLU A 125 9.58 18.81 -10.43
C GLU A 125 10.51 19.91 -10.99
#